data_AF-A0A8H6R1J0-F1
#
_entry.id   AF-A0A8H6R1J0-F1
#
_cell.length_a   1.000
_cell.length_b   1.000
_cell.length_c   1.000
_cell.angle_alpha   90.00
_cell.angle_beta   90.00
_cell.angle_gamma   90.00
#
_symmetry.space_group_name_H-M   'P 1'
#
loop_
_entity.id
_entity.type
_entity.pdbx_description
1 polymer ?
#
loop_
_entity_poly.entity_id
_entity_poly.type
_entity_poly.pdbx_seq_one_letter_code
_entity_poly.pdbx_strand_id
1 'polypeptide(L)'
;MAAIYRSCRPESTGSRGKIPRDGAFRLRPRKPNSKYTKIHQTWNDILFRSNKTGQVVIRGPPQFASKEDEREYQKQHLAVAFRALARQGYDEALSGHISLRDPVNPKHFWTNPLSKHFAMMRASDLVLADEHGHVLPGGTQRPFNVAAFAIHSEIHKARPDVNAACHAHSIHGRAFSCFGKPLEMIFQDALKM
;
A
#
# COMPACT_ATOMS: atom_id res chain seq x y z
N MET A 1 -10.22 -10.15 -2.38
CA MET A 1 -10.42 -8.78 -1.87
C MET A 1 -9.21 -7.98 -2.34
N ALA A 2 -9.39 -7.03 -3.27
CA ALA A 2 -8.30 -6.21 -3.77
C ALA A 2 -8.13 -5.00 -2.85
N ALA A 3 -6.94 -4.80 -2.30
CA ALA A 3 -6.60 -3.60 -1.55
C ALA A 3 -5.93 -2.59 -2.50
N ILE A 4 -6.53 -1.40 -2.66
CA ILE A 4 -5.98 -0.29 -3.43
C ILE A 4 -5.40 0.72 -2.43
N TYR A 5 -4.09 0.89 -2.40
CA TYR A 5 -3.44 1.86 -1.52
C TYR A 5 -3.40 3.25 -2.18
N ARG A 6 -3.88 4.29 -1.48
CA ARG A 6 -3.88 5.70 -1.95
C ARG A 6 -3.08 6.56 -0.97
N SER A 7 -2.27 7.49 -1.47
CA SER A 7 -1.62 8.51 -0.64
C SER A 7 -2.62 9.64 -0.31
N CYS A 8 -2.80 9.92 0.99
CA CYS A 8 -3.72 10.96 1.47
C CYS A 8 -3.10 12.37 1.34
N ARG A 9 -3.85 13.32 0.77
CA ARG A 9 -3.70 14.78 1.00
C ARG A 9 -4.92 15.29 1.77
N PRO A 10 -4.79 16.25 2.71
CA PRO A 10 -5.92 16.77 3.47
C PRO A 10 -6.64 17.91 2.74
N GLU A 11 -7.96 17.84 2.64
CA GLU A 11 -8.86 18.97 2.35
C GLU A 11 -9.56 19.47 3.62
N SER A 12 -9.83 20.77 3.66
CA SER A 12 -10.28 21.57 4.80
C SER A 12 -11.76 21.38 5.16
N THR A 13 -12.07 21.22 6.46
CA THR A 13 -13.44 21.11 6.97
C THR A 13 -14.03 22.46 7.42
N GLY A 14 -15.29 22.69 7.03
CA GLY A 14 -16.13 23.82 7.42
C GLY A 14 -16.91 23.64 8.74
N SER A 15 -17.65 24.68 9.08
CA SER A 15 -18.17 25.16 10.38
C SER A 15 -19.06 24.27 11.29
N ARG A 16 -19.07 24.70 12.57
CA ARG A 16 -19.55 24.10 13.84
C ARG A 16 -21.06 24.21 14.12
N GLY A 17 -21.61 23.25 14.87
CA GLY A 17 -22.83 23.38 15.69
C GLY A 17 -22.51 23.67 17.18
N LYS A 18 -23.37 24.43 17.87
CA LYS A 18 -23.22 24.94 19.26
C LYS A 18 -24.02 24.12 20.29
N ILE A 19 -23.52 24.00 21.53
CA ILE A 19 -24.25 23.55 22.74
C ILE A 19 -23.95 24.53 23.90
N PRO A 20 -24.90 24.82 24.83
CA PRO A 20 -24.88 26.00 25.73
C PRO A 20 -23.91 25.88 26.92
N ARG A 21 -23.49 27.03 27.45
CA ARG A 21 -22.61 27.19 28.61
C ARG A 21 -23.39 27.77 29.78
N ASP A 22 -23.43 27.08 30.91
CA ASP A 22 -23.61 27.71 32.23
C ASP A 22 -22.78 26.95 33.26
N GLY A 23 -21.90 27.68 33.95
CA GLY A 23 -20.90 27.15 34.87
C GLY A 23 -19.62 27.99 34.85
N ALA A 24 -19.68 29.21 35.38
CA ALA A 24 -18.56 30.15 35.38
C ALA A 24 -17.45 29.74 36.37
N PHE A 25 -16.54 28.87 35.93
CA PHE A 25 -15.24 28.68 36.60
C PHE A 25 -14.27 29.74 36.07
N ARG A 26 -14.10 30.85 36.79
CA ARG A 26 -13.10 31.89 36.44
C ARG A 26 -11.69 31.36 36.69
N LEU A 27 -11.08 30.77 35.66
CA LEU A 27 -9.64 30.52 35.64
C LEU A 27 -8.91 31.87 35.64
N ARG A 28 -8.06 32.13 36.65
CA ARG A 28 -7.13 33.26 36.61
C ARG A 28 -6.19 33.05 35.40
N PRO A 29 -5.96 34.07 34.55
CA PRO A 29 -5.01 33.94 33.47
C PRO A 29 -3.60 33.74 34.07
N ARG A 30 -3.08 32.52 33.95
CA ARG A 30 -1.68 32.23 34.25
C ARG A 30 -0.85 32.98 33.19
N LYS A 31 0.07 33.86 33.62
CA LYS A 31 1.05 34.47 32.71
C LYS A 31 1.74 33.34 31.94
N PRO A 32 1.87 33.44 30.60
CA PRO A 32 2.51 32.40 29.81
C PRO A 32 3.93 32.21 30.31
N ASN A 33 4.21 31.02 30.86
CA ASN A 33 5.57 30.68 31.26
C ASN A 33 6.36 30.46 29.97
N SER A 34 7.26 31.39 29.66
CA SER A 34 8.08 31.48 28.42
C SER A 34 8.94 30.24 28.11
N LYS A 35 8.91 29.20 28.95
CA LYS A 35 9.72 27.99 28.78
C LYS A 35 9.07 26.91 27.90
N TYR A 36 7.82 27.09 27.44
CA TYR A 36 7.09 26.09 26.64
C TYR A 36 6.46 26.65 25.37
N THR A 37 7.15 27.57 24.68
CA THR A 37 6.74 28.11 23.37
C THR A 37 7.45 27.39 22.22
N LYS A 38 7.26 26.07 22.12
CA LYS A 38 7.38 25.37 20.84
C LYS A 38 6.15 24.51 20.67
N ILE A 39 5.10 25.13 20.15
CA ILE A 39 3.97 24.42 19.59
C ILE A 39 4.56 23.61 18.42
N HIS A 40 4.59 22.28 18.57
CA HIS A 40 5.06 21.33 17.56
C HIS A 40 4.41 21.67 16.21
N GLN A 41 5.19 22.17 15.25
CA GLN A 41 4.67 22.78 14.01
C GLN A 41 4.25 21.73 12.97
N THR A 42 4.57 20.44 13.17
CA THR A 42 4.13 19.36 12.27
C THR A 42 3.71 18.10 13.03
N TRP A 43 2.81 17.28 12.45
CA TRP A 43 2.41 15.97 12.97
C TRP A 43 3.60 15.04 13.27
N ASN A 44 4.70 15.19 12.53
CA ASN A 44 5.93 14.42 12.71
C ASN A 44 6.56 14.66 14.09
N ASP A 45 6.45 15.87 14.63
CA ASP A 45 7.10 16.27 15.88
C ASP A 45 6.37 15.75 17.12
N ILE A 46 5.11 15.31 16.98
CA ILE A 46 4.24 14.89 18.10
C ILE A 46 4.31 13.37 18.32
N LEU A 47 4.40 12.58 17.24
CA LEU A 47 4.26 11.12 17.29
C LEU A 47 5.58 10.36 17.18
N PHE A 48 6.58 10.89 16.47
CA PHE A 48 7.82 10.17 16.19
C PHE A 48 9.00 10.80 16.93
N ARG A 49 9.57 10.06 17.88
CA ARG A 49 10.84 10.43 18.52
C ARG A 49 11.99 9.78 17.76
N SER A 50 12.95 10.58 17.30
CA SER A 50 14.16 10.06 16.65
C SER A 50 15.27 9.71 17.65
N ASN A 51 16.44 9.34 17.12
CA ASN A 51 17.72 9.24 17.82
C ASN A 51 18.06 10.52 18.59
N LYS A 52 19.13 10.47 19.40
CA LYS A 52 19.57 11.58 20.28
C LYS A 52 19.77 12.93 19.57
N THR A 53 19.91 12.95 18.24
CA THR A 53 20.08 14.17 17.44
C THR A 53 18.78 14.74 16.87
N GLY A 54 17.63 14.08 17.10
CA GLY A 54 16.31 14.58 16.72
C GLY A 54 15.94 14.43 15.23
N GLN A 55 16.78 13.77 14.43
CA GLN A 55 16.54 13.65 12.98
C GLN A 55 15.69 12.43 12.66
N VAL A 56 14.37 12.58 12.50
CA VAL A 56 13.48 11.47 12.10
C VAL A 56 13.75 11.11 10.63
N VAL A 57 14.33 9.93 10.37
CA VAL A 57 14.51 9.39 9.00
C VAL A 57 13.51 8.25 8.79
N ILE A 58 12.45 8.52 8.03
CA ILE A 58 11.50 7.49 7.59
C ILE A 58 12.05 6.86 6.31
N ARG A 59 12.18 5.53 6.28
CA ARG A 59 12.66 4.81 5.10
C ARG A 59 11.65 4.96 3.96
N GLY A 60 12.10 5.51 2.83
CA GLY A 60 11.38 5.49 1.55
C GLY A 60 12.09 4.61 0.52
N PRO A 61 11.48 4.41 -0.66
CA PRO A 61 12.20 3.83 -1.80
C PRO A 61 13.48 4.64 -2.08
N PRO A 62 14.59 3.98 -2.48
CA PRO A 62 15.79 4.70 -2.88
C PRO A 62 15.54 5.49 -4.17
N GLN A 63 16.42 6.45 -4.46
CA GLN A 63 16.47 7.10 -5.76
C GLN A 63 17.29 6.22 -6.73
N PHE A 64 16.84 6.12 -7.97
CA PHE A 64 17.46 5.29 -8.99
C PHE A 64 18.13 6.16 -10.06
N ALA A 65 19.28 5.70 -10.57
CA ALA A 65 19.98 6.39 -11.65
C ALA A 65 19.28 6.23 -13.01
N SER A 66 18.62 5.07 -13.23
CA SER A 66 17.87 4.76 -14.45
C SER A 66 16.52 4.09 -14.13
N LYS A 67 15.62 4.04 -15.13
CA LYS A 67 14.35 3.33 -15.01
C LYS A 67 14.52 1.82 -15.02
N GLU A 68 15.61 1.34 -15.60
CA GLU A 68 16.03 -0.05 -15.62
C GLU A 68 16.47 -0.51 -14.22
N ASP A 69 17.21 0.32 -13.50
CA ASP A 69 17.57 0.07 -12.10
C ASP A 69 16.32 0.05 -11.19
N GLU A 70 15.40 1.00 -11.41
CA GLU A 70 14.11 1.03 -10.72
C GLU A 70 13.30 -0.25 -11.00
N ARG A 71 13.22 -0.69 -12.26
CA ARG A 71 12.55 -1.93 -12.66
C ARG A 71 13.12 -3.13 -11.92
N GLU A 72 14.44 -3.28 -11.89
CA GLU A 72 15.07 -4.43 -11.25
C GLU A 72 14.83 -4.43 -9.72
N TYR A 73 14.97 -3.27 -9.08
CA TYR A 73 14.63 -3.11 -7.67
C TYR A 73 13.17 -3.51 -7.37
N GLN A 74 12.22 -3.01 -8.18
CA GLN A 74 10.81 -3.29 -7.95
C GLN A 74 10.46 -4.77 -8.22
N LYS A 75 11.06 -5.42 -9.23
CA LYS A 75 10.91 -6.87 -9.47
C LYS A 75 11.40 -7.69 -8.28
N GLN A 76 12.52 -7.32 -7.68
CA GLN A 76 13.03 -7.97 -6.48
C GLN A 76 12.07 -7.80 -5.29
N HIS A 77 11.50 -6.60 -5.13
CA HIS A 77 10.50 -6.32 -4.09
C HIS A 77 9.19 -7.06 -4.33
N LEU A 78 8.75 -7.20 -5.58
CA LEU A 78 7.60 -8.02 -5.94
C LEU A 78 7.81 -9.49 -5.55
N ALA A 79 8.98 -10.05 -5.85
CA ALA A 79 9.34 -11.40 -5.43
C ALA A 79 9.40 -11.56 -3.89
N VAL A 80 9.85 -10.52 -3.16
CA VAL A 80 9.78 -10.48 -1.69
C VAL A 80 8.34 -10.39 -1.21
N ALA A 81 7.46 -9.62 -1.87
CA ALA A 81 6.06 -9.49 -1.51
C ALA A 81 5.32 -10.84 -1.56
N PHE A 82 5.54 -11.63 -2.63
CA PHE A 82 5.02 -13.00 -2.70
C PHE A 82 5.51 -13.86 -1.53
N ARG A 83 6.82 -13.83 -1.25
CA ARG A 83 7.39 -14.60 -0.12
C ARG A 83 6.86 -14.13 1.23
N ALA A 84 6.59 -12.84 1.39
CA ALA A 84 5.99 -12.28 2.59
C ALA A 84 4.54 -12.76 2.76
N LEU A 85 3.72 -12.78 1.70
CA LEU A 85 2.37 -13.36 1.74
C LEU A 85 2.39 -14.84 2.11
N ALA A 86 3.30 -15.62 1.51
CA ALA A 86 3.45 -17.04 1.83
C ALA A 86 3.81 -17.27 3.30
N ARG A 87 4.69 -16.42 3.84
CA ARG A 87 5.11 -16.50 5.25
C ARG A 87 3.97 -16.16 6.23
N GLN A 88 2.93 -15.48 5.76
CA GLN A 88 1.69 -15.21 6.52
C GLN A 88 0.59 -16.24 6.25
N GLY A 89 0.84 -17.25 5.40
CA GLY A 89 -0.16 -18.26 5.01
C GLY A 89 -1.28 -17.69 4.14
N TYR A 90 -1.01 -16.67 3.33
CA TYR A 90 -1.99 -16.05 2.43
C TYR A 90 -1.97 -16.63 1.02
N ASP A 91 -1.09 -17.58 0.75
CA ASP A 91 -1.06 -18.40 -0.44
C ASP A 91 -2.10 -19.54 -0.35
N GLU A 92 -2.89 -19.71 -1.41
CA GLU A 92 -3.87 -20.79 -1.49
C GLU A 92 -3.75 -21.52 -2.83
N ALA A 93 -3.11 -22.69 -2.83
CA ALA A 93 -2.92 -23.52 -4.02
C ALA A 93 -2.41 -22.71 -5.23
N LEU A 94 -3.20 -22.63 -6.30
CA LEU A 94 -2.89 -21.87 -7.53
C LEU A 94 -3.50 -20.46 -7.54
N SER A 95 -4.20 -20.06 -6.48
CA SER A 95 -4.89 -18.79 -6.37
C SER A 95 -3.96 -17.69 -5.85
N GLY A 96 -4.35 -16.45 -6.16
CA GLY A 96 -3.62 -15.26 -5.76
C GLY A 96 -2.65 -14.77 -6.84
N HIS A 97 -2.51 -13.46 -6.90
CA HIS A 97 -1.66 -12.79 -7.88
C HIS A 97 -1.35 -11.37 -7.39
N ILE A 98 -0.15 -10.92 -7.70
CA ILE A 98 0.27 -9.53 -7.54
C ILE A 98 0.69 -9.04 -8.91
N SER A 99 0.22 -7.86 -9.31
CA SER A 99 0.73 -7.15 -10.48
C SER A 99 1.48 -5.91 -10.05
N LEU A 100 2.50 -5.57 -10.82
CA LEU A 100 3.31 -4.37 -10.64
C LEU A 100 3.48 -3.71 -12.01
N ARG A 101 3.08 -2.45 -12.13
CA ARG A 101 3.29 -1.62 -13.31
C ARG A 101 4.78 -1.43 -13.54
N ASP A 102 5.20 -1.64 -14.78
CA ASP A 102 6.58 -1.48 -15.18
C ASP A 102 6.98 0.02 -15.22
N PRO A 103 8.10 0.42 -14.59
CA PRO A 103 8.49 1.83 -14.52
C PRO A 103 9.07 2.38 -15.83
N VAL A 104 9.46 1.51 -16.77
CA VAL A 104 9.97 1.91 -18.10
C VAL A 104 8.80 2.08 -19.08
N ASN A 105 7.86 1.12 -19.11
CA ASN A 105 6.62 1.23 -19.89
C ASN A 105 5.38 1.06 -18.98
N PRO A 106 4.67 2.15 -18.65
CA PRO A 106 3.49 2.12 -17.78
C PRO A 106 2.32 1.25 -18.24
N LYS A 107 2.31 0.77 -19.48
CA LYS A 107 1.30 -0.14 -20.03
C LYS A 107 1.67 -1.63 -19.87
N HIS A 108 2.86 -1.92 -19.37
CA HIS A 108 3.32 -3.28 -19.09
C HIS A 108 3.26 -3.58 -17.59
N PHE A 109 3.08 -4.85 -17.25
CA PHE A 109 2.90 -5.31 -15.89
C PHE A 109 3.69 -6.58 -15.60
N TRP A 110 4.39 -6.60 -14.48
CA TRP A 110 5.05 -7.77 -13.93
C TRP A 110 4.11 -8.55 -13.02
N THR A 111 4.03 -9.86 -13.19
CA THR A 111 3.20 -10.73 -12.34
C THR A 111 3.81 -12.13 -12.18
N ASN A 112 3.24 -12.97 -11.30
CA ASN A 112 3.71 -14.33 -11.08
C ASN A 112 3.27 -15.28 -12.21
N PRO A 113 4.11 -16.29 -12.55
CA PRO A 113 3.68 -17.37 -13.41
C PRO A 113 2.67 -18.28 -12.68
N LEU A 114 1.93 -19.06 -13.48
CA LEU A 114 1.05 -20.12 -13.00
C LEU A 114 1.87 -21.22 -12.31
N SER A 115 1.28 -21.85 -11.29
CA SER A 115 1.82 -23.04 -10.62
C SER A 115 3.18 -22.87 -9.95
N LYS A 116 3.57 -21.63 -9.62
CA LYS A 116 4.74 -21.37 -8.78
C LYS A 116 4.33 -20.92 -7.39
N HIS A 117 4.71 -21.71 -6.40
CA HIS A 117 4.46 -21.41 -4.99
C HIS A 117 5.07 -20.05 -4.59
N PHE A 118 4.32 -19.23 -3.86
CA PHE A 118 4.71 -17.86 -3.50
C PHE A 118 6.02 -17.82 -2.71
N ALA A 119 6.25 -18.78 -1.80
CA ALA A 119 7.50 -18.92 -1.03
C ALA A 119 8.76 -19.11 -1.91
N MET A 120 8.61 -19.58 -3.15
CA MET A 120 9.72 -19.85 -4.07
C MET A 120 9.92 -18.76 -5.12
N MET A 121 9.16 -17.66 -5.06
CA MET A 121 9.19 -16.61 -6.07
C MET A 121 10.56 -15.90 -6.11
N ARG A 122 11.13 -15.76 -7.31
CA ARG A 122 12.33 -14.96 -7.59
C ARG A 122 12.00 -13.88 -8.62
N ALA A 123 12.79 -12.81 -8.66
CA ALA A 123 12.63 -11.75 -9.66
C ALA A 123 12.75 -12.29 -11.10
N SER A 124 13.58 -13.32 -11.30
CA SER A 124 13.78 -14.00 -12.59
C SER A 124 12.62 -14.90 -13.00
N ASP A 125 11.63 -15.15 -12.14
CA ASP A 125 10.46 -15.98 -12.47
C ASP A 125 9.28 -15.17 -13.01
N LEU A 126 9.32 -13.84 -12.87
CA LEU A 126 8.20 -12.96 -13.18
C LEU A 126 7.89 -12.96 -14.68
N VAL A 127 6.60 -12.93 -15.00
CA VAL A 127 6.08 -12.77 -16.35
C VAL A 127 5.85 -11.28 -16.58
N LEU A 128 6.21 -10.80 -17.77
CA LEU A 128 5.88 -9.45 -18.24
C LEU A 128 4.69 -9.55 -19.19
N ALA A 129 3.62 -8.82 -18.93
CA ALA A 129 2.42 -8.80 -19.77
C ALA A 129 2.03 -7.38 -20.16
N ASP A 130 1.35 -7.22 -21.30
CA ASP A 130 0.71 -5.97 -21.68
C ASP A 130 -0.65 -5.76 -20.98
N GLU A 131 -1.32 -4.64 -21.26
CA GLU A 131 -2.65 -4.32 -20.71
C GLU A 131 -3.76 -5.29 -21.13
N HIS A 132 -3.53 -6.09 -22.17
CA HIS A 132 -4.47 -7.09 -22.69
C HIS A 132 -4.17 -8.52 -22.18
N GLY A 133 -3.09 -8.69 -21.41
CA GLY A 133 -2.67 -9.99 -20.86
C GLY A 133 -1.83 -10.82 -21.82
N HIS A 134 -1.27 -10.25 -22.89
CA HIS A 134 -0.30 -10.94 -23.74
C HIS A 134 1.08 -10.94 -23.08
N VAL A 135 1.74 -12.11 -23.09
CA VAL A 135 3.10 -12.26 -22.57
C VAL A 135 4.10 -11.58 -23.51
N LEU A 136 5.03 -10.82 -22.92
CA LEU A 136 6.06 -10.07 -23.62
C LEU A 136 7.45 -10.72 -23.43
N PRO A 137 8.39 -10.53 -24.38
CA PRO A 137 9.71 -11.17 -24.37
C PRO A 137 10.64 -10.74 -23.22
N GLY A 138 10.32 -9.66 -22.49
CA GLY A 138 11.14 -9.15 -21.39
C GLY A 138 11.02 -9.91 -20.06
N GLY A 139 10.02 -10.79 -19.92
CA GLY A 139 9.82 -11.64 -18.74
C GLY A 139 9.97 -13.12 -19.07
N THR A 140 9.64 -13.99 -18.09
CA THR A 140 9.59 -15.42 -18.38
C THR A 140 8.46 -15.74 -19.35
N GLN A 141 8.70 -16.73 -20.21
CA GLN A 141 7.70 -17.24 -21.16
C GLN A 141 6.86 -18.36 -20.54
N ARG A 142 6.68 -18.34 -19.21
CA ARG A 142 5.85 -19.31 -18.50
C ARG A 142 4.38 -18.89 -18.59
N PRO A 143 3.43 -19.85 -18.58
CA PRO A 143 2.02 -19.51 -18.54
C PRO A 143 1.70 -18.73 -17.26
N PHE A 144 0.70 -17.85 -17.32
CA PHE A 144 0.15 -17.14 -16.17
C PHE A 144 -1.39 -17.07 -16.27
N ASN A 145 -2.06 -16.73 -15.18
CA ASN A 145 -3.52 -16.70 -15.14
C ASN A 145 -4.07 -15.37 -15.71
N VAL A 146 -4.36 -15.36 -17.01
CA VAL A 146 -4.88 -14.17 -17.72
C VAL A 146 -6.23 -13.71 -17.16
N ALA A 147 -7.12 -14.65 -16.80
CA ALA A 147 -8.44 -14.31 -16.26
C ALA A 147 -8.34 -13.58 -14.91
N ALA A 148 -7.44 -14.04 -14.04
CA ALA A 148 -7.10 -13.35 -12.80
C ALA A 148 -6.50 -11.95 -13.07
N PHE A 149 -5.57 -11.86 -14.01
CA PHE A 149 -4.91 -10.61 -14.37
C PHE A 149 -5.86 -9.57 -14.97
N ALA A 150 -6.93 -9.97 -15.65
CA ALA A 150 -7.93 -9.05 -16.21
C ALA A 150 -8.54 -8.09 -15.16
N ILE A 151 -8.66 -8.52 -13.90
CA ILE A 151 -9.10 -7.64 -12.81
C ILE A 151 -8.05 -6.55 -12.55
N HIS A 152 -6.78 -6.95 -12.50
CA HIS A 152 -5.67 -6.04 -12.24
C HIS A 152 -5.44 -5.07 -13.41
N SER A 153 -5.58 -5.51 -14.66
CA SER A 153 -5.42 -4.63 -15.84
C SER A 153 -6.45 -3.51 -15.83
N GLU A 154 -7.73 -3.80 -15.55
CA GLU A 154 -8.77 -2.77 -15.45
C GLU A 154 -8.55 -1.84 -14.25
N ILE A 155 -8.09 -2.35 -13.10
CA ILE A 155 -7.69 -1.49 -11.97
C ILE A 155 -6.57 -0.53 -12.39
N HIS A 156 -5.51 -1.03 -13.03
CA HIS A 156 -4.39 -0.21 -13.45
C HIS A 156 -4.76 0.79 -14.55
N LYS A 157 -5.71 0.46 -15.42
CA LYS A 157 -6.24 1.36 -16.45
C LYS A 157 -7.09 2.47 -15.83
N ALA A 158 -8.00 2.12 -14.91
CA ALA A 158 -8.85 3.08 -14.23
C ALA A 158 -8.08 3.96 -13.22
N ARG A 159 -6.96 3.45 -12.69
CA ARG A 159 -6.13 4.12 -11.68
C ARG A 159 -4.66 4.18 -12.12
N PRO A 160 -4.30 5.15 -12.98
CA PRO A 160 -2.92 5.36 -13.41
C PRO A 160 -1.95 5.63 -12.24
N ASP A 161 -2.47 6.15 -11.12
CA ASP A 161 -1.71 6.40 -9.89
C ASP A 161 -1.36 5.11 -9.11
N VAL A 162 -2.01 3.98 -9.43
CA VAL A 162 -1.78 2.69 -8.79
C VAL A 162 -0.74 1.91 -9.58
N ASN A 163 0.39 1.63 -8.93
CA ASN A 163 1.50 0.87 -9.50
C ASN A 163 1.50 -0.60 -9.10
N ALA A 164 0.82 -1.00 -8.02
CA ALA A 164 0.72 -2.40 -7.65
C ALA A 164 -0.69 -2.76 -7.20
N ALA A 165 -1.13 -3.95 -7.55
CA ALA A 165 -2.37 -4.54 -7.06
C ALA A 165 -2.09 -5.93 -6.53
N CYS A 166 -2.71 -6.29 -5.40
CA CYS A 166 -2.53 -7.58 -4.75
C CYS A 166 -3.89 -8.21 -4.49
N HIS A 167 -4.04 -9.47 -4.92
CA HIS A 167 -5.17 -10.32 -4.60
C HIS A 167 -4.67 -11.63 -3.98
N ALA A 168 -5.24 -11.97 -2.84
CA ALA A 168 -4.96 -13.21 -2.13
C ALA A 168 -6.26 -13.76 -1.54
N HIS A 169 -6.31 -15.08 -1.35
CA HIS A 169 -7.39 -15.76 -0.66
C HIS A 169 -6.98 -16.06 0.78
N SER A 170 -6.62 -15.01 1.53
CA SER A 170 -6.28 -15.17 2.94
C SER A 170 -7.47 -15.74 3.72
N ILE A 171 -7.18 -16.55 4.75
CA ILE A 171 -8.21 -17.26 5.54
C ILE A 171 -9.27 -16.29 6.06
N HIS A 172 -8.85 -15.23 6.74
CA HIS A 172 -9.76 -14.26 7.34
C HIS A 172 -10.45 -13.37 6.30
N GLY A 173 -9.72 -12.95 5.25
CA GLY A 173 -10.29 -12.11 4.19
C GLY A 173 -11.39 -12.85 3.42
N ARG A 174 -11.17 -14.12 3.11
CA ARG A 174 -12.17 -14.98 2.48
C ARG A 174 -13.37 -15.20 3.40
N ALA A 175 -13.14 -15.60 4.65
CA ALA A 175 -14.21 -15.83 5.61
C ALA A 175 -15.10 -14.58 5.78
N PHE A 176 -14.50 -13.40 5.91
CA PHE A 176 -15.25 -12.15 6.06
C PHE A 176 -16.04 -11.77 4.80
N SER A 177 -15.47 -11.99 3.60
CA SER A 177 -16.12 -11.61 2.33
C SER A 177 -17.46 -12.31 2.10
N CYS A 178 -17.68 -13.50 2.68
CA CYS A 178 -18.95 -14.23 2.57
C CYS A 178 -20.12 -13.53 3.26
N PHE A 179 -19.88 -12.61 4.20
CA PHE A 179 -20.96 -11.91 4.90
C PHE A 179 -21.58 -10.76 4.09
N GLY A 180 -20.91 -10.29 3.01
CA GLY A 180 -21.42 -9.18 2.20
C GLY A 180 -21.57 -7.86 2.96
N LYS A 181 -20.76 -7.66 4.01
CA LYS A 181 -20.82 -6.48 4.88
C LYS A 181 -19.58 -5.60 4.72
N PRO A 182 -19.71 -4.27 4.93
CA PRO A 182 -18.54 -3.40 4.99
C PRO A 182 -17.67 -3.74 6.20
N LEU A 183 -16.37 -3.47 6.11
CA LEU A 183 -15.46 -3.58 7.24
C LEU A 183 -15.75 -2.48 8.26
N GLU A 184 -15.88 -2.85 9.54
CA GLU A 184 -16.15 -1.89 10.61
C GLU A 184 -14.87 -1.23 11.14
N MET A 185 -14.97 0.06 11.48
CA MET A 185 -13.84 0.90 11.87
C MET A 185 -13.59 0.88 13.38
N ILE A 186 -13.36 -0.31 13.94
CA ILE A 186 -13.42 -0.55 15.40
C ILE A 186 -12.07 -0.51 16.14
N PHE A 187 -10.94 -0.45 15.43
CA PHE A 187 -9.60 -0.31 16.02
C PHE A 187 -8.72 0.62 15.19
N GLN A 188 -7.65 1.15 15.80
CA GLN A 188 -6.80 2.20 15.21
C GLN A 188 -6.30 1.87 13.79
N ASP A 189 -5.89 0.62 13.56
CA ASP A 189 -5.33 0.23 12.27
C ASP A 189 -6.39 0.06 11.17
N ALA A 190 -7.66 -0.16 11.53
CA ALA A 190 -8.75 -0.15 10.57
C ALA A 190 -8.97 1.26 9.99
N LEU A 191 -8.73 2.33 10.78
CA LEU A 191 -8.92 3.74 10.39
C LEU A 191 -7.94 4.26 9.32
N LYS A 192 -6.92 3.48 8.98
CA LYS A 192 -5.89 3.85 7.98
C LYS A 192 -6.15 3.26 6.60
N MET A 193 -7.30 2.60 6.38
CA MET A 193 -7.71 2.04 5.09
C MET A 193 -8.25 3.11 4.13
#